data_AF-A0A843C2H1-F1
#
_entry.id   AF-A0A843C2H1-F1
#
_cell.length_a   1.000
_cell.length_b   1.000
_cell.length_c   1.000
_cell.angle_alpha   90.00
_cell.angle_beta   90.00
_cell.angle_gamma   90.00
#
_symmetry.space_group_name_H-M   'P 1'
#
loop_
_entity.id
_entity.type
_entity.pdbx_description
1 polymer ?
#
loop_
_entity_poly.entity_id
_entity_poly.type
_entity_poly.pdbx_seq_one_letter_code
_entity_poly.pdbx_strand_id
1 'polypeptide(L)'
;MTVKNLEQSVEFYKKLFGFEIKKEQPEFKSQIIGNDDIKLCLYENPNMKPEGGIAHFGFNIKNFDEIIETCKSLGAEVLYDGYIQFEKSKSIYIKDPSGYDIELSEILGGGL
;
A
#
# COMPACT_ATOMS: atom_id res chain seq x y z
N MET A 1 -6.23 -3.85 -8.51
CA MET A 1 -6.54 -2.44 -8.22
C MET A 1 -6.20 -1.59 -9.43
N THR A 2 -6.92 -0.49 -9.59
CA THR A 2 -6.68 0.47 -10.68
C THR A 2 -5.81 1.60 -10.11
N VAL A 3 -4.79 2.02 -10.82
CA VAL A 3 -3.85 3.06 -10.37
C VAL A 3 -3.77 4.20 -11.38
N LYS A 4 -3.47 5.43 -10.93
CA LYS A 4 -3.37 6.60 -11.83
C LYS A 4 -2.19 6.52 -12.78
N ASN A 5 -1.05 6.06 -12.27
CA ASN A 5 0.19 5.91 -13.02
C ASN A 5 0.87 4.61 -12.58
N LEU A 6 1.12 3.71 -13.53
CA LEU A 6 1.64 2.37 -13.24
C LEU A 6 3.08 2.41 -12.72
N GLU A 7 3.95 3.15 -13.42
CA GLU A 7 5.37 3.27 -13.07
C GLU A 7 5.57 3.84 -11.67
N GLN A 8 4.89 4.95 -11.35
CA GLN A 8 4.92 5.58 -10.04
C GLN A 8 4.43 4.63 -8.94
N SER A 9 3.36 3.89 -9.21
CA SER A 9 2.79 2.95 -8.24
C SER A 9 3.75 1.78 -8.00
N VAL A 10 4.31 1.18 -9.05
CA VAL A 10 5.27 0.09 -8.92
C VAL A 10 6.51 0.52 -8.15
N GLU A 11 7.07 1.70 -8.45
CA GLU A 11 8.22 2.22 -7.71
C GLU A 11 7.89 2.52 -6.24
N PHE A 12 6.69 3.00 -5.94
CA PHE A 12 6.23 3.18 -4.56
C PHE A 12 6.20 1.85 -3.78
N TYR A 13 5.48 0.84 -4.30
CA TYR A 13 5.34 -0.45 -3.62
C TYR A 13 6.68 -1.20 -3.53
N LYS A 14 7.54 -1.05 -4.54
CA LYS A 14 8.90 -1.59 -4.53
C LYS A 14 9.77 -0.95 -3.45
N LYS A 15 9.79 0.38 -3.33
CA LYS A 15 10.60 1.08 -2.33
C LYS A 15 10.11 0.85 -0.91
N LEU A 16 8.79 0.86 -0.70
CA LEU A 16 8.22 0.78 0.65
C LEU A 16 8.09 -0.66 1.17
N PHE A 17 7.70 -1.60 0.31
CA PHE A 17 7.43 -2.99 0.72
C PHE A 17 8.40 -4.01 0.13
N GLY A 18 9.39 -3.58 -0.67
CA GLY A 18 10.30 -4.50 -1.36
C GLY A 18 9.59 -5.36 -2.42
N PHE A 19 8.42 -4.95 -2.91
CA PHE A 19 7.70 -5.71 -3.92
C PHE A 19 8.46 -5.77 -5.24
N GLU A 20 8.43 -6.94 -5.87
CA GLU A 20 9.04 -7.19 -7.17
C GLU A 20 7.98 -7.30 -8.25
N ILE A 21 8.34 -7.00 -9.49
CA ILE A 21 7.50 -7.28 -10.65
C ILE A 21 7.50 -8.80 -10.88
N LYS A 22 6.34 -9.43 -10.70
CA LYS A 22 6.13 -10.86 -10.95
C LYS A 22 5.66 -11.13 -12.38
N LYS A 23 4.95 -10.18 -13.00
CA LYS A 23 4.49 -10.27 -14.40
C LYS A 23 4.23 -8.90 -15.00
N GLU A 24 4.68 -8.69 -16.24
CA GLU A 24 4.30 -7.54 -17.06
C GLU A 24 3.20 -7.92 -18.05
N GLN A 25 2.26 -7.01 -18.26
CA GLN A 25 1.09 -7.20 -19.14
C GLN A 25 0.83 -5.91 -19.92
N PRO A 26 1.72 -5.56 -20.85
CA PRO A 26 1.68 -4.28 -21.58
C PRO A 26 0.39 -4.10 -22.38
N GLU A 27 -0.21 -5.18 -22.87
CA GLU A 27 -1.47 -5.17 -23.62
C GLU A 27 -2.65 -4.63 -22.80
N PHE A 28 -2.57 -4.73 -21.47
CA PHE A 28 -3.59 -4.25 -20.53
C PHE A 28 -3.12 -3.01 -19.74
N LYS A 29 -1.95 -2.44 -20.06
CA LYS A 29 -1.27 -1.43 -19.23
C LYS A 29 -1.26 -1.83 -17.75
N SER A 30 -0.81 -3.06 -17.48
CA SER A 30 -0.84 -3.61 -16.12
C SER A 30 0.42 -4.39 -15.76
N GLN A 31 0.68 -4.48 -14.46
CA GLN A 31 1.75 -5.30 -13.88
C GLN A 31 1.21 -6.01 -12.64
N ILE A 32 1.68 -7.24 -12.42
CA ILE A 32 1.51 -7.96 -11.16
C ILE A 32 2.78 -7.76 -10.36
N ILE A 33 2.66 -7.15 -9.18
CA ILE A 33 3.78 -6.94 -8.25
C ILE A 33 3.52 -7.67 -6.93
N GLY A 34 4.58 -7.92 -6.17
CA GLY A 34 4.43 -8.49 -4.84
C GLY A 34 5.64 -9.24 -4.33
N ASN A 35 5.39 -10.09 -3.34
CA ASN A 35 6.33 -11.05 -2.78
C ASN A 35 5.66 -12.44 -2.72
N ASP A 36 6.19 -13.34 -1.91
CA ASP A 36 5.67 -14.70 -1.79
C ASP A 36 4.28 -14.74 -1.14
N ASP A 37 3.99 -13.80 -0.24
CA ASP A 37 2.74 -13.74 0.53
C ASP A 37 1.65 -12.91 -0.16
N ILE A 38 2.02 -11.80 -0.79
CA ILE A 38 1.10 -10.78 -1.32
C ILE A 38 1.36 -10.60 -2.81
N LYS A 39 0.29 -10.54 -3.61
CA LYS A 39 0.33 -10.08 -5.01
C LYS A 39 -0.72 -9.01 -5.25
N LEU A 40 -0.32 -7.89 -5.82
CA LEU A 40 -1.20 -6.84 -6.31
C LEU A 40 -1.17 -6.81 -7.84
N CYS A 41 -2.35 -6.89 -8.46
CA CYS A 41 -2.48 -6.66 -9.90
C CYS A 41 -2.87 -5.20 -10.12
N LEU A 42 -1.97 -4.41 -10.69
CA LEU A 42 -2.13 -2.97 -10.93
C LEU A 42 -2.51 -2.71 -12.38
N TYR A 43 -3.61 -1.99 -12.62
CA TYR A 43 -4.05 -1.57 -13.97
C TYR A 43 -4.03 -0.06 -14.07
N GLU A 44 -3.37 0.51 -15.09
CA GLU A 44 -3.32 1.96 -15.25
C GLU A 44 -4.63 2.54 -15.78
N ASN A 45 -5.17 3.55 -15.08
CA ASN A 45 -6.19 4.45 -15.57
C ASN A 45 -5.96 5.84 -14.95
N PRO A 46 -5.44 6.82 -15.71
CA PRO A 46 -5.15 8.16 -15.18
C PRO A 46 -6.36 8.90 -14.60
N ASN A 47 -7.57 8.52 -15.01
CA ASN A 47 -8.83 9.15 -14.56
C ASN A 47 -9.47 8.44 -13.36
N MET A 48 -8.83 7.40 -12.81
CA MET A 48 -9.37 6.70 -11.65
C MET A 48 -9.44 7.60 -10.42
N LYS A 49 -10.46 7.34 -9.58
CA LYS A 49 -10.54 7.83 -8.21
C LYS A 49 -10.71 6.63 -7.28
N PRO A 50 -10.13 6.63 -6.07
CA PRO A 50 -10.20 5.49 -5.15
C PRO A 50 -11.61 5.27 -4.54
N GLU A 51 -12.65 5.93 -5.07
CA GLU A 51 -14.00 5.96 -4.52
C GLU A 51 -14.78 4.67 -4.81
N GLY A 52 -15.58 4.21 -3.82
CA GLY A 52 -16.70 3.29 -4.03
C GLY A 52 -16.41 1.78 -4.12
N GLY A 53 -15.15 1.35 -4.00
CA GLY A 53 -14.77 -0.08 -4.05
C GLY A 53 -14.21 -0.62 -2.73
N ILE A 54 -13.05 -0.12 -2.34
CA ILE A 54 -12.30 -0.56 -1.16
C ILE A 54 -12.08 0.67 -0.29
N ALA A 55 -12.49 0.62 0.99
CA ALA A 55 -12.23 1.72 1.92
C ALA A 55 -10.72 1.87 2.20
N HIS A 56 -10.06 0.74 2.48
CA HIS A 56 -8.61 0.58 2.59
C HIS A 56 -8.27 -0.91 2.47
N PHE A 57 -6.99 -1.24 2.35
CA PHE A 57 -6.48 -2.60 2.53
C PHE A 57 -5.28 -2.58 3.47
N GLY A 58 -5.05 -3.71 4.16
CA GLY A 58 -4.06 -3.78 5.23
C GLY A 58 -2.93 -4.76 4.96
N PHE A 59 -1.74 -4.42 5.45
CA PHE A 59 -0.59 -5.30 5.56
C PHE A 59 -0.17 -5.41 7.03
N ASN A 60 0.03 -6.63 7.50
CA ASN A 60 0.74 -6.82 8.76
C ASN A 60 2.24 -6.67 8.52
N ILE A 61 2.88 -5.87 9.35
CA ILE A 61 4.30 -5.55 9.25
C ILE A 61 5.04 -5.95 10.52
N LYS A 62 6.34 -6.19 10.40
CA LYS A 62 7.19 -6.57 11.56
C LYS A 62 7.94 -5.38 12.16
N ASN A 63 8.19 -4.34 11.37
CA ASN A 63 8.96 -3.15 11.74
C ASN A 63 8.04 -1.96 12.09
N PHE A 64 7.01 -2.20 12.91
CA PHE A 64 5.97 -1.21 13.20
C PHE A 64 6.51 0.09 13.78
N ASP A 65 7.47 0.02 14.71
CA ASP A 65 8.05 1.20 15.36
C ASP A 65 8.90 2.07 14.41
N GLU A 66 9.38 1.50 13.31
CA GLU A 66 10.29 2.16 12.35
C GLU A 66 9.58 2.64 11.08
N ILE A 67 8.36 2.15 10.82
CA ILE A 67 7.71 2.32 9.51
C ILE A 67 7.31 3.78 9.24
N ILE A 68 6.97 4.55 10.27
CA ILE A 68 6.60 5.97 10.11
C ILE A 68 7.76 6.77 9.51
N GLU A 69 8.96 6.60 10.05
CA GLU A 69 10.15 7.32 9.55
C GLU A 69 10.52 6.83 8.15
N THR A 70 10.35 5.54 7.87
CA THR A 70 10.52 4.99 6.52
C THR A 70 9.55 5.64 5.53
N CYS A 71 8.26 5.70 5.86
CA CYS A 71 7.22 6.36 5.05
C CYS A 71 7.57 7.83 4.78
N LYS A 72 7.93 8.59 5.81
CA LYS A 72 8.34 10.00 5.67
C LYS A 72 9.56 10.15 4.76
N SER A 73 10.58 9.31 4.92
CA SER A 73 11.80 9.36 4.11
C SER A 73 11.55 9.09 2.62
N LEU A 74 10.52 8.30 2.32
CA LEU A 74 10.09 7.95 0.96
C LEU A 74 9.02 8.89 0.41
N GLY A 75 8.59 9.90 1.18
CA GLY A 75 7.56 10.86 0.80
C GLY A 75 6.14 10.30 0.78
N ALA A 76 5.89 9.16 1.46
CA ALA A 76 4.55 8.63 1.65
C ALA A 76 3.81 9.47 2.70
N GLU A 77 2.57 9.85 2.40
CA GLU A 77 1.72 10.60 3.33
C GLU A 77 1.25 9.67 4.45
N VAL A 78 1.64 9.99 5.69
CA VAL A 78 1.13 9.34 6.90
C VAL A 78 -0.12 10.08 7.36
N LEU A 79 -1.21 9.34 7.53
CA LEU A 79 -2.51 9.88 7.95
C LEU A 79 -2.63 9.94 9.47
N TYR A 80 -3.55 10.78 9.95
CA TYR A 80 -3.93 10.89 11.37
C TYR A 80 -2.78 11.21 12.34
N ASP A 81 -1.71 11.84 11.84
CA ASP A 81 -0.54 12.25 12.61
C ASP A 81 0.17 11.11 13.38
N GLY A 82 0.01 9.85 12.95
CA GLY A 82 0.71 8.71 13.54
C GLY A 82 -0.08 7.40 13.54
N TYR A 83 0.10 6.60 14.59
CA TYR A 83 -0.66 5.37 14.77
C TYR A 83 -2.00 5.63 15.45
N ILE A 84 -3.00 4.84 15.10
CA ILE A 84 -4.27 4.72 15.78
C ILE A 84 -4.19 3.52 16.73
N GLN A 85 -4.57 3.74 18.00
CA GLN A 85 -4.71 2.69 18.99
C GLN A 85 -6.10 2.06 18.90
N PHE A 86 -6.16 0.75 18.65
CA PHE A 86 -7.37 -0.07 18.76
C PHE A 86 -7.32 -0.92 20.05
N GLU A 87 -8.39 -1.67 20.33
CA GLU A 87 -8.50 -2.50 21.54
C GLU A 87 -7.35 -3.52 21.67
N LYS A 88 -6.96 -4.14 20.55
CA LYS A 88 -5.99 -5.25 20.54
C LYS A 88 -4.72 -4.96 19.74
N SER A 89 -4.69 -3.89 18.95
CA SER A 89 -3.60 -3.60 18.01
C SER A 89 -3.37 -2.11 17.87
N LYS A 90 -2.26 -1.76 17.21
CA LYS A 90 -2.05 -0.43 16.62
C LYS A 90 -1.99 -0.56 15.11
N SER A 91 -2.44 0.49 14.43
CA SER A 91 -2.33 0.60 12.98
C SER A 91 -1.90 1.99 12.57
N ILE A 92 -1.09 2.06 11.51
CA ILE A 92 -0.72 3.32 10.84
C ILE A 92 -1.40 3.32 9.48
N TYR A 93 -1.96 4.45 9.07
CA TYR A 93 -2.56 4.58 7.74
C TYR A 93 -1.69 5.49 6.87
N ILE A 94 -1.46 5.07 5.63
CA ILE A 94 -0.73 5.86 4.63
C ILE A 94 -1.52 5.96 3.33
N LYS A 95 -1.20 6.95 2.49
CA LYS A 95 -1.71 7.00 1.12
C LYS A 95 -0.72 6.47 0.10
N ASP A 96 -1.23 5.67 -0.83
CA ASP A 96 -0.51 5.33 -2.05
C ASP A 96 -0.60 6.48 -3.09
N PRO A 97 0.20 6.45 -4.17
CA PRO A 97 0.20 7.50 -5.19
C PRO A 97 -1.14 7.71 -5.90
N SER A 98 -2.02 6.70 -5.89
CA SER A 98 -3.36 6.77 -6.49
C SER A 98 -4.41 7.29 -5.51
N GLY A 99 -4.07 7.39 -4.22
CA GLY A 99 -4.89 7.90 -3.14
C GLY A 99 -5.60 6.82 -2.32
N TYR A 100 -5.23 5.54 -2.48
CA TYR A 100 -5.73 4.47 -1.62
C TYR A 100 -5.14 4.58 -0.23
N ASP A 101 -5.97 4.34 0.78
CA ASP A 101 -5.53 4.19 2.15
C ASP A 101 -4.99 2.76 2.34
N ILE A 102 -3.77 2.66 2.86
CA ILE A 102 -3.11 1.42 3.22
C ILE A 102 -2.97 1.39 4.73
N GLU A 103 -3.52 0.35 5.36
CA GLU A 103 -3.33 0.08 6.78
C GLU A 103 -2.04 -0.74 6.99
N LEU A 104 -1.21 -0.31 7.91
CA LEU A 104 -0.01 -1.02 8.35
C LEU A 104 -0.27 -1.45 9.78
N SER A 105 -0.52 -2.74 10.00
CA SER A 105 -0.95 -3.26 11.30
C SER A 105 0.20 -3.93 12.05
N GLU A 106 0.30 -3.65 13.36
CA GLU A 106 1.24 -4.28 14.29
C GLU A 106 0.98 -5.78 14.46
N ILE A 107 -0.30 -6.20 14.42
CA ILE A 107 -0.73 -7.58 14.66
C ILE A 107 -1.48 -8.12 13.45
N LEU A 108 -1.21 -9.37 13.09
CA LEU A 108 -1.91 -10.05 12.00
C LEU A 108 -3.43 -10.02 12.20
N GLY A 109 -4.16 -9.51 11.21
CA GLY A 109 -5.62 -9.38 11.26
C GLY A 109 -6.15 -8.45 12.35
N GLY A 110 -5.31 -7.58 12.93
CA GLY A 110 -5.70 -6.70 14.04
C GLY A 110 -6.02 -7.43 15.35
N GLY A 111 -5.69 -8.72 15.46
CA GLY A 111 -6.04 -9.55 16.63
C GLY A 111 -7.53 -9.93 16.72
N LEU A 112 -8.26 -9.87 15.60
CA LEU A 112 -9.66 -10.29 15.47
C LEU A 112 -9.80 -11.79 15.20
#